data_AF-A0A351ATB1-F1
#
_entry.id   AF-A0A351ATB1-F1
#
_cell.length_a   1.000
_cell.length_b   1.000
_cell.length_c   1.000
_cell.angle_alpha   90.00
_cell.angle_beta   90.00
_cell.angle_gamma   90.00
#
_symmetry.space_group_name_H-M   'P 1'
#
loop_
_entity.id
_entity.type
_entity.pdbx_description
1 polymer ?
#
loop_
_entity_poly.entity_id
_entity_poly.type
_entity_poly.pdbx_seq_one_letter_code
_entity_poly.pdbx_strand_id
1 'polypeptide(L)'
;MSADRIERIENGGFVPRSDEVLEMSRGYRNPNLCNYYCARECPIGQQYVPEIKVKDLSQIVLEMLASLNAMQKKQERLIEITADGQITEDEMIDFTGIRAELEKISITVETLQFWFEQMVADGEIKLQKNDCEAER
;
A
#
# COMPACT_ATOMS: atom_id res chain seq x y z
N MET A 1 -11.26 -8.53 -21.58
CA MET A 1 -10.07 -9.05 -22.31
C MET A 1 -10.43 -10.28 -23.15
N SER A 2 -9.80 -10.47 -24.32
CA SER A 2 -9.96 -11.70 -25.12
C SER A 2 -9.05 -12.82 -24.59
N ALA A 3 -9.46 -14.08 -24.78
CA ALA A 3 -8.67 -15.25 -24.34
C ALA A 3 -7.26 -15.24 -24.94
N ASP A 4 -7.13 -15.00 -26.25
CA ASP A 4 -5.83 -14.90 -26.94
C ASP A 4 -4.93 -13.81 -26.37
N ARG A 5 -5.49 -12.71 -25.87
CA ARG A 5 -4.72 -11.62 -25.26
C ARG A 5 -4.19 -12.05 -23.89
N ILE A 6 -5.02 -12.69 -23.09
CA ILE A 6 -4.65 -13.23 -21.78
C ILE A 6 -3.53 -14.27 -21.94
N GLU A 7 -3.70 -15.26 -22.83
CA GLU A 7 -2.70 -16.31 -23.08
C GLU A 7 -1.33 -15.73 -23.44
N ARG A 8 -1.31 -14.68 -24.28
CA ARG A 8 -0.06 -14.03 -24.69
C ARG A 8 0.60 -13.25 -23.56
N ILE A 9 -0.17 -12.69 -22.63
CA ILE A 9 0.36 -12.03 -21.43
C ILE A 9 0.94 -13.09 -20.49
N GLU A 10 0.20 -14.18 -20.22
CA GLU A 10 0.61 -15.25 -19.30
C GLU A 10 1.86 -16.00 -19.76
N ASN A 11 2.04 -16.16 -21.06
CA ASN A 11 3.24 -16.75 -21.65
C ASN A 11 4.43 -15.76 -21.72
N GLY A 12 4.31 -14.56 -21.15
CA GLY A 12 5.35 -13.53 -21.17
C GLY A 12 5.59 -12.87 -22.53
N GLY A 13 4.69 -13.09 -23.49
CA GLY A 13 4.80 -12.50 -24.82
C GLY A 13 4.45 -11.01 -24.85
N PHE A 14 3.71 -10.50 -23.86
CA PHE A 14 3.31 -9.10 -23.74
C PHE A 14 3.34 -8.61 -22.31
N VAL A 15 3.77 -7.36 -22.13
CA VAL A 15 3.58 -6.62 -20.89
C VAL A 15 2.12 -6.15 -20.83
N PRO A 16 1.38 -6.45 -19.75
CA PRO A 16 0.00 -6.01 -19.60
C PRO A 16 -0.06 -4.50 -19.30
N ARG A 17 -1.10 -3.83 -19.80
CA ARG A 17 -1.45 -2.48 -19.36
C ARG A 17 -2.12 -2.52 -18.00
N SER A 18 -2.13 -1.39 -17.29
CA SER A 18 -2.75 -1.28 -15.97
C SER A 18 -4.23 -1.68 -15.93
N ASP A 19 -5.01 -1.34 -16.97
CA ASP A 19 -6.41 -1.75 -17.11
C ASP A 19 -6.57 -3.26 -17.26
N GLU A 20 -5.65 -3.89 -18.01
CA GLU A 20 -5.60 -5.34 -18.22
C GLU A 20 -5.23 -6.08 -16.93
N VAL A 21 -4.24 -5.59 -16.17
CA VAL A 21 -3.86 -6.14 -14.86
C VAL A 21 -5.02 -6.09 -13.88
N LEU A 22 -5.77 -4.97 -13.84
CA LEU A 22 -6.93 -4.82 -12.99
C LEU A 22 -8.05 -5.81 -13.36
N GLU A 23 -8.30 -6.02 -14.66
CA GLU A 23 -9.27 -7.01 -15.13
C GLU A 23 -8.84 -8.44 -14.74
N MET A 24 -7.56 -8.78 -14.93
CA MET A 24 -7.00 -10.09 -14.56
C MET A 24 -7.03 -10.31 -13.04
N SER A 25 -6.66 -9.32 -12.24
CA SER A 25 -6.73 -9.36 -10.77
C SER A 25 -8.14 -9.69 -10.28
N ARG A 26 -9.17 -9.11 -10.90
CA ARG A 26 -10.58 -9.39 -10.57
C ARG A 26 -11.01 -10.77 -11.04
N GLY A 27 -10.67 -11.13 -12.28
CA GLY A 27 -11.01 -12.43 -12.86
C GLY A 27 -10.41 -13.61 -12.09
N TYR A 28 -9.16 -13.46 -11.65
CA TYR A 28 -8.43 -14.50 -10.92
C TYR A 28 -8.61 -14.42 -9.40
N ARG A 29 -9.30 -13.39 -8.91
CA ARG A 29 -9.40 -13.08 -7.48
C ARG A 29 -8.01 -13.07 -6.83
N ASN A 30 -7.08 -12.35 -7.45
CA ASN A 30 -5.70 -12.30 -6.97
C ASN A 30 -5.21 -10.84 -6.93
N PRO A 31 -5.43 -10.12 -5.81
CA PRO A 31 -4.98 -8.74 -5.66
C PRO A 31 -3.45 -8.57 -5.73
N ASN A 32 -2.66 -9.64 -5.56
CA ASN A 32 -1.20 -9.56 -5.72
C ASN A 32 -0.79 -9.12 -7.14
N LEU A 33 -1.63 -9.35 -8.16
CA LEU A 33 -1.32 -8.90 -9.52
C LEU A 33 -1.20 -7.37 -9.60
N CYS A 34 -2.11 -6.65 -8.94
CA CYS A 34 -2.05 -5.19 -8.86
C CYS A 34 -0.85 -4.71 -8.04
N ASN A 35 -0.62 -5.32 -6.87
CA ASN A 35 0.53 -4.99 -6.01
C ASN A 35 1.87 -5.17 -6.74
N TYR A 36 2.06 -6.32 -7.38
CA TYR A 36 3.26 -6.62 -8.16
C TYR A 36 3.45 -5.63 -9.30
N TYR A 37 2.41 -5.40 -10.10
CA TYR A 37 2.49 -4.50 -11.23
C TYR A 37 2.82 -3.07 -10.79
N CYS A 38 2.12 -2.55 -9.78
CA CYS A 38 2.36 -1.18 -9.31
C CYS A 38 3.76 -1.02 -8.69
N ALA A 39 4.21 -1.96 -7.88
CA ALA A 39 5.50 -1.83 -7.21
C ALA A 39 6.70 -2.13 -8.12
N ARG A 40 6.53 -2.90 -9.20
CA ARG A 40 7.65 -3.42 -10.00
C ARG A 40 7.61 -3.17 -11.50
N GLU A 41 6.45 -2.94 -12.10
CA GLU A 41 6.31 -2.81 -13.56
C GLU A 41 5.89 -1.39 -13.97
N CYS A 42 5.02 -0.76 -13.18
CA CYS A 42 4.56 0.60 -13.41
C CYS A 42 5.71 1.60 -13.17
N PRO A 43 6.14 2.40 -14.17
CA PRO A 43 7.28 3.31 -14.00
C PRO A 43 7.05 4.39 -12.93
N ILE A 44 5.80 4.84 -12.77
CA ILE A 44 5.41 5.78 -11.71
C ILE A 44 5.38 5.03 -10.37
N GLY A 45 4.77 3.85 -10.35
CA GLY A 45 4.61 3.06 -9.13
C GLY A 45 5.95 2.63 -8.53
N GLN A 46 6.95 2.26 -9.34
CA GLN A 46 8.31 1.98 -8.87
C GLN A 46 8.95 3.13 -8.06
N GLN A 47 8.51 4.38 -8.25
CA GLN A 47 9.05 5.54 -7.54
C GLN A 47 8.28 5.86 -6.25
N TYR A 48 7.00 5.51 -6.17
CA TYR A 48 6.09 6.02 -5.15
C TYR A 48 5.29 4.95 -4.40
N VAL A 49 5.20 3.73 -4.93
CA VAL A 49 4.37 2.65 -4.40
C VAL A 49 5.29 1.56 -3.85
N PRO A 50 5.33 1.34 -2.53
CA PRO A 50 6.10 0.25 -1.96
C PRO A 50 5.48 -1.10 -2.31
N GLU A 51 6.31 -2.13 -2.44
CA GLU A 51 5.81 -3.50 -2.56
C GLU A 51 5.25 -3.97 -1.22
N ILE A 52 3.96 -4.29 -1.20
CA ILE A 52 3.30 -4.82 -0.01
C ILE A 52 3.62 -6.31 0.11
N LYS A 53 4.00 -6.74 1.31
CA LYS A 53 4.25 -8.15 1.60
C LYS A 53 3.07 -8.75 2.36
N VAL A 54 2.74 -9.99 2.07
CA VAL A 54 1.75 -10.75 2.84
C VAL A 54 2.24 -10.90 4.27
N LYS A 55 1.41 -10.49 5.22
CA LYS A 55 1.61 -10.62 6.67
C LYS A 55 0.32 -11.07 7.32
N ASP A 56 0.42 -11.70 8.48
CA ASP A 56 -0.74 -11.97 9.32
C ASP A 56 -1.25 -10.68 9.99
N LEU A 57 -2.55 -10.65 10.28
CA LEU A 57 -3.21 -9.48 10.86
C LEU A 57 -2.54 -9.01 12.17
N SER A 58 -2.14 -9.95 13.04
CA SER A 58 -1.48 -9.61 14.31
C SER A 58 -0.15 -8.89 14.08
N GLN A 59 0.69 -9.36 13.16
CA GLN A 59 1.94 -8.68 12.83
C GLN A 59 1.69 -7.27 12.30
N ILE A 60 0.72 -7.08 11.39
CA ILE A 60 0.37 -5.76 10.84
C ILE A 60 -0.02 -4.80 11.96
N VAL A 61 -0.92 -5.23 12.86
CA VAL A 61 -1.40 -4.40 13.97
C VAL A 61 -0.28 -4.06 14.95
N LEU A 62 0.60 -5.01 15.28
CA LEU A 62 1.73 -4.78 16.17
C LEU A 62 2.74 -3.78 15.59
N GLU A 63 3.08 -3.91 14.31
CA GLU A 63 3.95 -2.95 13.61
C GLU A 63 3.33 -1.56 13.58
N MET A 64 2.03 -1.46 13.25
CA MET A 64 1.29 -0.19 13.25
C MET A 64 1.31 0.48 14.62
N LEU A 65 1.00 -0.27 15.69
CA LEU A 65 1.04 0.25 17.06
C LEU A 65 2.44 0.69 17.47
N ALA A 66 3.48 -0.05 17.09
CA ALA A 66 4.86 0.32 17.36
C ALA A 66 5.22 1.66 16.69
N SER A 67 4.85 1.85 15.43
CA SER A 67 5.09 3.10 14.69
C SER A 67 4.26 4.27 15.22
N LEU A 68 2.99 4.06 15.56
CA LEU A 68 2.15 5.07 16.21
C LEU A 68 2.74 5.53 17.55
N ASN A 69 3.19 4.59 18.39
CA ASN A 69 3.84 4.91 19.66
C ASN A 69 5.18 5.65 19.46
N ALA A 70 5.95 5.27 18.44
CA ALA A 70 7.19 5.95 18.10
C ALA A 70 6.96 7.37 17.58
N MET A 71 5.86 7.59 16.87
CA MET A 71 5.44 8.89 16.36
C MET A 71 4.88 9.79 17.47
N GLN A 72 4.09 9.24 18.39
CA GLN A 72 3.57 9.97 19.55
C GLN A 72 4.71 10.61 20.37
N LYS A 73 5.81 9.90 20.56
CA LYS A 73 7.02 10.43 21.25
C LYS A 73 7.71 11.58 20.52
N LYS A 74 7.45 11.77 19.22
CA LYS A 74 8.03 12.82 18.38
C LYS A 74 7.04 13.93 18.03
N GLN A 75 5.81 13.86 18.54
CA GLN A 75 4.74 14.79 18.18
C GLN A 75 5.08 16.25 18.52
N GLU A 76 5.57 16.50 19.73
CA GLU A 76 5.97 17.85 20.18
C GLU A 76 7.09 18.40 19.30
N ARG A 77 8.11 17.56 19.00
CA ARG A 77 9.22 17.95 18.14
C ARG A 77 8.77 18.29 16.71
N LEU A 78 7.78 17.56 16.17
CA LEU A 78 7.20 17.89 14.86
C LEU A 78 6.53 19.26 14.88
N ILE A 79 5.80 19.59 15.95
CA ILE A 79 5.15 20.90 16.11
C ILE A 79 6.21 22.01 16.16
N GLU A 80 7.30 21.80 16.91
CA GLU A 80 8.41 22.78 16.99
C GLU A 80 9.04 23.04 15.63
N ILE A 81 9.46 21.98 14.93
CA ILE A 81 10.14 22.06 13.62
C ILE A 81 9.24 22.70 12.56
N THR A 82 7.92 22.56 12.67
CA THR A 82 6.98 23.06 11.65
C THR A 82 6.36 24.40 11.99
N ALA A 83 6.71 24.99 13.14
CA ALA A 83 6.02 26.16 13.69
C ALA A 83 6.10 27.40 12.79
N ASP A 84 7.22 27.59 12.08
CA ASP A 84 7.46 28.73 11.19
C ASP A 84 7.32 28.37 9.69
N GLY A 85 7.03 27.10 9.39
CA GLY A 85 6.86 26.57 8.04
C GLY A 85 8.16 26.34 7.26
N GLN A 86 9.33 26.44 7.89
CA GLN A 86 10.63 26.18 7.27
C GLN A 86 11.38 25.12 8.06
N ILE A 87 12.09 24.23 7.38
CA ILE A 87 12.92 23.21 8.03
C ILE A 87 14.37 23.64 7.87
N THR A 88 15.04 23.95 8.97
CA THR A 88 16.44 24.37 8.96
C THR A 88 17.40 23.18 8.91
N GLU A 89 18.66 23.41 8.56
CA GLU A 89 19.67 22.33 8.45
C GLU A 89 19.85 21.55 9.77
N ASP A 90 19.75 22.22 10.92
CA ASP A 90 19.85 21.60 12.24
C ASP A 90 18.60 20.77 12.62
N GLU A 91 17.45 21.03 11.99
CA GLU A 91 16.20 20.29 12.19
C GLU A 91 16.07 19.08 11.25
N MET A 92 16.83 19.05 10.16
CA MET A 92 16.71 18.03 9.10
C MET A 92 16.85 16.59 9.62
N ILE A 93 17.72 16.36 10.61
CA ILE A 93 17.93 15.04 11.18
C ILE A 93 16.66 14.57 11.90
N ASP A 94 16.10 15.42 12.76
CA ASP A 94 14.87 15.12 13.50
C ASP A 94 13.69 14.96 12.54
N PHE A 95 13.55 15.87 11.58
CA PHE A 95 12.49 15.83 10.58
C PHE A 95 12.54 14.55 9.74
N THR A 96 13.73 14.12 9.30
CA THR A 96 13.90 12.88 8.54
C THR A 96 13.50 11.66 9.38
N GLY A 97 13.86 11.65 10.67
CA GLY A 97 13.43 10.62 11.61
C GLY A 97 11.91 10.57 11.80
N ILE A 98 11.26 11.73 11.86
CA ILE A 98 9.79 11.85 11.96
C ILE A 98 9.12 11.36 10.68
N ARG A 99 9.58 11.82 9.52
CA ARG A 99 9.09 11.37 8.21
C ARG A 99 9.19 9.85 8.08
N ALA A 100 10.29 9.25 8.54
CA ALA A 100 10.46 7.80 8.50
C ALA A 100 9.44 7.05 9.38
N GLU A 101 9.02 7.59 10.53
CA GLU A 101 7.95 6.96 11.32
C GLU A 101 6.58 7.10 10.66
N LEU A 102 6.30 8.26 10.03
CA LEU A 102 5.07 8.47 9.26
C LEU A 102 4.98 7.51 8.06
N GLU A 103 6.09 7.29 7.36
CA GLU A 103 6.18 6.34 6.25
C GLU A 103 5.84 4.91 6.69
N LYS A 104 6.38 4.46 7.83
CA LYS A 104 6.05 3.14 8.39
C LYS A 104 4.55 3.02 8.70
N ILE A 105 3.93 4.08 9.24
CA ILE A 105 2.48 4.09 9.46
C ILE A 105 1.74 3.91 8.12
N SER A 106 2.11 4.65 7.07
CA SER A 106 1.51 4.52 5.73
C SER A 106 1.59 3.07 5.22
N ILE A 107 2.79 2.48 5.27
CA ILE A 107 3.01 1.11 4.83
C ILE A 107 2.16 0.11 5.62
N THR A 108 2.00 0.30 6.94
CA THR A 108 1.15 -0.61 7.74
C THR A 108 -0.34 -0.48 7.41
N VAL A 109 -0.80 0.72 7.06
CA VAL A 109 -2.19 0.94 6.61
C VAL A 109 -2.42 0.27 5.26
N GLU A 110 -1.52 0.48 4.30
CA GLU A 110 -1.57 -0.17 2.98
C GLU A 110 -1.51 -1.70 3.10
N THR A 111 -0.65 -2.22 3.99
CA THR A 111 -0.56 -3.67 4.25
C THR A 111 -1.86 -4.21 4.84
N LEU A 112 -2.53 -3.46 5.72
CA LEU A 112 -3.83 -3.84 6.27
C LEU A 112 -4.93 -3.88 5.20
N GLN A 113 -4.98 -2.86 4.33
CA GLN A 113 -5.90 -2.82 3.20
C GLN A 113 -5.69 -4.01 2.27
N PHE A 114 -4.43 -4.28 1.92
CA PHE A 114 -4.07 -5.43 1.09
C PHE A 114 -4.43 -6.77 1.73
N TRP A 115 -4.19 -6.93 3.04
CA TRP A 115 -4.62 -8.12 3.79
C TRP A 115 -6.13 -8.32 3.69
N PHE A 116 -6.92 -7.25 3.84
CA PHE A 116 -8.37 -7.31 3.73
C PHE A 116 -8.81 -7.73 2.32
N GLU A 117 -8.23 -7.16 1.26
CA GLU A 117 -8.50 -7.55 -0.12
C GLU A 117 -8.22 -9.03 -0.37
N GLN A 118 -7.11 -9.56 0.17
CA GLN A 118 -6.79 -10.98 0.10
C GLN A 118 -7.84 -11.84 0.80
N MET A 119 -8.25 -11.50 2.02
CA MET A 119 -9.28 -12.24 2.75
C MET A 119 -10.64 -12.23 2.04
N VAL A 120 -10.99 -11.14 1.35
CA VAL A 120 -12.18 -11.07 0.51
C VAL A 120 -12.04 -11.95 -0.73
N ALA A 121 -10.87 -11.92 -1.39
CA ALA A 121 -10.58 -12.74 -2.56
C ALA A 121 -10.62 -14.24 -2.26
N ASP A 122 -10.08 -14.64 -1.10
CA ASP A 122 -10.09 -16.02 -0.58
C ASP A 122 -11.48 -16.46 -0.10
N GLY A 123 -12.39 -15.51 0.13
CA GLY A 123 -13.77 -15.76 0.57
C GLY A 123 -13.93 -15.94 2.08
N GLU A 124 -12.88 -15.70 2.86
CA GLU A 124 -12.87 -15.70 4.33
C GLU A 124 -13.66 -14.51 4.90
N ILE A 125 -13.65 -13.36 4.21
CA ILE A 125 -14.47 -12.20 4.54
C ILE A 125 -15.55 -12.01 3.48
N LYS A 126 -16.81 -11.86 3.93
CA LYS A 126 -17.95 -11.53 3.07
C LYS A 126 -18.31 -10.05 3.24
N LEU A 127 -18.10 -9.27 2.17
CA LEU A 127 -18.56 -7.89 2.11
C LEU A 127 -20.09 -7.84 2.14
N GLN A 128 -20.67 -7.02 3.02
CA GLN A 128 -22.10 -6.74 2.96
C GLN A 128 -22.36 -5.57 2.00
N LYS A 129 -23.54 -5.53 1.38
CA LYS A 129 -23.88 -4.55 0.33
C LYS A 129 -23.70 -3.07 0.74
N ASN A 130 -23.67 -2.76 2.03
CA ASN A 130 -23.56 -1.40 2.55
C ASN A 130 -22.11 -0.87 2.57
N ASP A 131 -21.11 -1.74 2.42
CA ASP A 131 -19.69 -1.36 2.53
C ASP A 131 -19.13 -0.76 1.22
N CYS A 132 -19.84 -0.91 0.09
CA CYS A 132 -19.43 -0.40 -1.23
C CYS A 132 -19.80 1.06 -1.51
N GLU A 133 -20.58 1.72 -0.65
CA GLU A 133 -21.04 3.10 -0.89
C GLU A 133 -20.07 4.18 -0.36
N ALA A 134 -19.03 3.80 0.38
CA ALA A 134 -18.09 4.74 1.00
C ALA A 134 -16.95 5.24 0.08
N GLU A 135 -16.80 4.68 -1.13
CA GLU A 135 -15.66 4.96 -2.03
C GLU A 135 -16.05 5.42 -3.44
N ARG A 136 -17.17 6.15 -3.59
CA ARG A 136 -17.52 6.83 -4.86
C ARG A 136 -17.31 8.33 -4.80
#